data_AF-A0A853V5V4-F1
#
_entry.id   AF-A0A853V5V4-F1
#
_cell.length_a   1.000
_cell.length_b   1.000
_cell.length_c   1.000
_cell.angle_alpha   90.00
_cell.angle_beta   90.00
_cell.angle_gamma   90.00
#
_symmetry.space_group_name_H-M   'P 1'
#
loop_
_entity.id
_entity.type
_entity.pdbx_description
1 polymer ?
#
loop_
_entity_poly.entity_id
_entity_poly.type
_entity_poly.pdbx_seq_one_letter_code
_entity_poly.pdbx_strand_id
1 'polypeptide(L)' 'MYKDYSMNQFTLPMETSILIPTNNISRYVNEIVETIPDNEFDELKHHRGATSYHPKMITSCILSNT' A
#
# COMPACT_ATOMS: atom_id res chain seq x y z
N MET A 1 -8.59 -10.00 -29.34
CA MET A 1 -8.31 -8.68 -29.95
C MET A 1 -6.87 -8.31 -29.62
N TYR A 2 -6.05 -8.05 -30.64
CA TYR A 2 -4.68 -7.58 -30.44
C TYR A 2 -4.72 -6.11 -30.01
N LYS A 3 -4.18 -5.80 -28.83
CA LYS A 3 -4.01 -4.43 -28.35
C LYS A 3 -2.60 -4.00 -28.72
N ASP A 4 -2.51 -2.87 -29.43
CA ASP A 4 -1.23 -2.33 -29.87
C ASP A 4 -0.58 -1.58 -28.70
N TYR A 5 0.23 -2.30 -27.92
CA TYR A 5 0.94 -1.75 -26.78
C TYR A 5 2.25 -1.10 -27.26
N SER A 6 2.24 0.22 -27.36
CA SER A 6 3.45 1.00 -27.64
C SER A 6 4.30 1.12 -26.38
N MET A 7 5.64 0.99 -26.48
CA MET A 7 6.58 1.15 -25.36
C MET A 7 6.49 2.52 -24.67
N ASN A 8 5.85 3.50 -25.33
CA ASN A 8 5.63 4.83 -24.80
C ASN A 8 4.41 4.92 -23.85
N GLN A 9 3.64 3.84 -23.68
CA GLN A 9 2.34 3.90 -23.00
C GLN A 9 2.36 3.61 -21.49
N PHE A 10 3.46 3.19 -20.87
CA PHE A 10 3.43 2.95 -19.41
C PHE A 10 4.82 3.01 -18.77
N THR A 11 5.30 4.22 -18.45
CA THR A 11 6.33 4.33 -17.41
C THR A 11 5.61 4.29 -16.07
N LEU A 12 5.63 3.12 -15.41
CA LEU A 12 5.19 3.00 -14.03
C LEU A 12 6.05 3.92 -13.16
N PRO A 13 5.45 4.85 -12.41
CA PRO A 13 6.21 5.60 -11.42
C PRO A 13 6.90 4.64 -10.46
N MET A 14 8.20 4.86 -10.21
CA MET A 14 8.93 4.10 -9.19
C MET A 14 8.30 4.29 -7.80
N GLU A 15 7.70 5.46 -7.58
CA GLU A 15 6.93 5.78 -6.39
C GLU A 15 5.50 6.10 -6.83
N THR A 16 4.57 5.18 -6.55
CA THR A 16 3.16 5.32 -6.97
C THR A 16 2.38 6.31 -6.11
N SER A 17 2.96 6.75 -4.98
CA SER A 17 2.32 7.73 -4.09
C SER A 17 2.24 9.13 -4.72
N ILE A 18 3.10 9.46 -5.70
CA ILE A 18 3.00 10.70 -6.49
C ILE A 18 1.64 10.85 -7.20
N LEU A 19 0.97 9.74 -7.48
CA LEU A 19 -0.34 9.74 -8.13
C LEU A 19 -1.48 10.03 -7.14
N ILE A 20 -1.22 9.92 -5.84
CA ILE A 20 -2.18 10.19 -4.77
C ILE A 20 -2.09 11.68 -4.41
N PRO A 21 -3.19 12.45 -4.46
CA PRO A 21 -3.19 13.86 -4.07
C PRO A 21 -2.65 14.08 -2.66
N THR A 22 -1.97 15.21 -2.42
CA THR A 22 -1.39 15.54 -1.11
C THR A 22 -2.42 15.63 0.02
N ASN A 23 -3.65 16.08 -0.28
CA ASN A 23 -4.75 16.16 0.69
C ASN A 23 -5.60 14.88 0.76
N ASN A 24 -5.12 13.75 0.23
CA ASN A 24 -5.88 12.51 0.26
C ASN A 24 -5.80 11.83 1.64
N ILE A 25 -6.93 11.31 2.12
CA ILE A 25 -7.02 10.63 3.42
C ILE A 25 -6.03 9.46 3.56
N SER A 26 -5.76 8.74 2.47
CA SER A 26 -4.81 7.61 2.48
C SER A 26 -3.38 8.00 2.83
N ARG A 27 -2.96 9.25 2.55
CA ARG A 27 -1.64 9.74 2.96
C ARG A 27 -1.58 9.93 4.47
N TYR A 28 -2.59 10.57 5.06
CA TYR A 28 -2.68 10.75 6.51
C TYR A 28 -2.81 9.42 7.24
N VAL A 29 -3.61 8.49 6.71
CA VAL A 29 -3.71 7.13 7.25
C VAL A 29 -2.36 6.43 7.19
N ASN A 30 -1.64 6.51 6.08
CA ASN A 30 -0.31 5.90 5.97
C ASN A 30 0.69 6.52 6.96
N GLU A 31 0.71 7.85 7.12
CA GLU A 31 1.54 8.52 8.13
C GLU A 31 1.25 8.00 9.54
N ILE A 32 -0.03 7.86 9.91
CA ILE A 32 -0.42 7.32 11.22
C ILE A 32 0.03 5.86 11.36
N VAL A 33 -0.21 5.02 10.35
CA VAL A 33 0.18 3.60 10.39
C VAL A 33 1.70 3.42 10.50
N GLU A 34 2.49 4.29 9.86
CA GLU A 34 3.95 4.24 9.97
C GLU A 34 4.48 4.65 11.36
N THR A 35 3.71 5.42 12.13
CA THR A 35 4.08 5.73 13.53
C THR A 35 3.87 4.56 14.49
N ILE A 36 3.11 3.54 14.09
CA ILE A 36 2.85 2.37 14.93
C ILE A 36 4.11 1.46 14.92
N PRO A 37 4.64 1.08 16.11
CA PRO A 37 5.79 0.17 16.19
C PRO A 37 5.53 -1.17 15.51
N ASP A 38 6.53 -1.72 14.82
CA ASP A 38 6.37 -3.00 14.10
C ASP A 38 6.00 -4.17 15.01
N ASN A 39 6.39 -4.11 16.29
CA ASN A 39 6.09 -5.14 17.29
C ASN A 39 4.59 -5.25 17.57
N GLU A 40 3.82 -4.16 17.43
CA GLU A 40 2.36 -4.18 17.58
C GLU A 40 1.68 -5.00 16.47
N PHE A 41 2.39 -5.24 15.36
CA PHE A 41 1.91 -6.07 14.26
C PHE A 41 2.40 -7.52 14.34
N ASP A 42 3.24 -7.88 15.32
CA ASP A 42 3.81 -9.23 15.42
C ASP A 42 2.73 -10.29 15.69
N GLU A 43 1.68 -9.94 16.45
CA GLU A 43 0.53 -10.83 16.67
C GLU A 43 -0.26 -11.11 15.37
N LEU A 44 -0.23 -10.19 14.41
CA LEU A 44 -0.88 -10.32 13.11
C LEU A 44 -0.03 -11.12 12.11
N LYS A 45 1.25 -11.35 12.40
CA LYS A 45 2.13 -12.16 11.56
C LYS A 45 1.80 -13.64 11.76
N HIS A 46 1.47 -14.32 10.66
CA HIS A 46 1.24 -15.76 10.69
C HIS A 46 2.57 -16.50 10.88
N HIS A 47 2.60 -17.42 11.84
CA HIS A 47 3.76 -18.28 12.14
C HIS A 47 3.82 -19.55 11.28
N ARG A 48 2.81 -19.79 10.42
CA ARG A 48 2.69 -20.98 9.56
C ARG A 48 3.08 -20.76 8.09
N GLY A 49 3.68 -19.61 7.75
CA GLY A 49 4.13 -19.31 6.40
C GLY A 49 4.14 -17.81 6.10
N ALA A 50 4.51 -17.44 4.87
CA ALA A 50 4.47 -16.05 4.44
C ALA A 50 3.01 -15.54 4.39
N THR A 51 2.76 -14.38 4.99
CA THR A 51 1.46 -13.72 4.92
C THR A 51 1.21 -13.23 3.49
N SER A 52 -0.04 -13.31 3.01
CA SER A 52 -0.41 -12.77 1.69
C SER A 52 -0.22 -11.26 1.58
N TYR A 53 -0.21 -10.56 2.73
CA TYR A 53 -0.05 -9.11 2.83
C TYR A 53 0.80 -8.77 4.06
N HIS A 54 1.48 -7.62 4.01
CA HIS A 54 2.14 -7.06 5.20
C HIS A 54 1.07 -6.46 6.13
N PRO A 55 1.11 -6.71 7.46
CA PRO A 55 0.13 -6.19 8.41
C PRO A 55 -0.10 -4.68 8.31
N LYS A 56 0.97 -3.87 8.21
CA LYS A 56 0.85 -2.41 7.97
C LYS A 56 0.09 -2.08 6.69
N MET A 57 0.35 -2.80 5.60
CA MET A 57 -0.27 -2.53 4.31
C MET A 57 -1.77 -2.79 4.33
N ILE A 58 -2.20 -3.90 4.93
CA ILE A 58 -3.63 -4.21 5.05
C ILE A 58 -4.33 -3.24 6.01
N THR A 59 -3.69 -2.83 7.11
CA THR A 59 -4.21 -1.81 8.02
C THR A 59 -4.42 -0.48 7.32
N SER A 60 -3.43 0.00 6.55
CA SER A 60 -3.56 1.22 5.75
C SER A 60 -4.72 1.12 4.76
N CYS A 61 -4.90 -0.01 4.09
CA CYS A 61 -6.01 -0.23 3.17
C CYS A 61 -7.38 -0.20 3.85
N ILE A 62 -7.54 -0.89 5.00
CA ILE A 62 -8.82 -0.96 5.72
C ILE A 62 -9.24 0.44 6.21
N LEU A 63 -8.30 1.17 6.81
CA LEU A 63 -8.56 2.50 7.36
C LEU A 63 -8.80 3.57 6.27
N SER A 64 -8.22 3.39 5.08
CA SER A 64 -8.41 4.33 3.96
C SER A 64 -9.71 4.10 3.16
N ASN A 65 -10.41 2.98 3.38
CA ASN A 65 -11.68 2.65 2.70
C ASN A 65 -12.93 3.03 3.53
N THR A 66 -12.75 3.77 4.62
CA THR A 66 -13.84 4.26 5.49
C THR A 66 -14.12 5.73 5.19
#